data_AF-A0A094W809-F1
#
_entry.id   AF-A0A094W809-F1
#
_cell.length_a   1.000
_cell.length_b   1.000
_cell.length_c   1.000
_cell.angle_alpha   90.00
_cell.angle_beta   90.00
_cell.angle_gamma   90.00
#
_symmetry.space_group_name_H-M   'P 1'
#
loop_
_entity.id
_entity.type
_entity.pdbx_description
1 polymer ?
#
loop_
_entity_poly.entity_id
_entity_poly.type
_entity_poly.pdbx_seq_one_letter_code
_entity_poly.pdbx_strand_id
1 'polypeptide(L)' 'MTTVRPKEWTYEEFMALPEGGPLRYEVIDGGLTMPPAPNTRHQKISGNLFAAIHSLSRQQSSG' A
#
# COMPACT_ATOMS: atom_id res chain seq x y z
N MET A 1 31.05 20.11 1.95
CA MET A 1 29.84 19.41 2.43
C MET A 1 29.54 18.29 1.45
N THR A 2 29.62 17.03 1.86
CA THR A 2 29.29 15.89 1.00
C THR A 2 27.81 15.61 1.15
N THR A 3 27.02 15.91 0.12
CA THR A 3 25.57 15.64 0.12
C THR A 3 25.37 14.15 -0.03
N VAL A 4 24.95 13.46 1.04
CA VAL A 4 24.54 12.06 0.96
C VAL A 4 23.21 12.02 0.23
N ARG A 5 23.18 11.37 -0.95
CA ARG A 5 21.91 11.10 -1.63
C ARG A 5 21.13 10.04 -0.83
N PRO A 6 19.81 10.21 -0.65
CA PRO A 6 18.98 9.16 -0.05
C PRO A 6 19.18 7.83 -0.80
N LYS A 7 19.22 6.72 -0.07
CA LYS A 7 19.26 5.39 -0.69
C LYS A 7 18.01 5.20 -1.54
N GLU A 8 18.20 4.91 -2.83
CA GLU A 8 17.13 4.41 -3.70
C GLU A 8 17.01 2.90 -3.53
N TRP A 9 15.78 2.41 -3.31
CA TRP A 9 15.46 1.01 -3.15
C TRP A 9 15.22 0.34 -4.50
N THR A 10 15.89 -0.79 -4.75
CA THR A 10 15.56 -1.62 -5.90
C THR A 10 14.37 -2.53 -5.61
N TYR A 11 13.79 -3.09 -6.68
CA TYR A 11 12.71 -4.05 -6.55
C TYR A 11 13.16 -5.33 -5.81
N GLU A 12 14.39 -5.80 -6.05
CA GLU A 12 14.95 -6.98 -5.40
C GLU A 12 15.15 -6.74 -3.90
N GLU A 13 15.62 -5.55 -3.51
CA GLU A 13 15.76 -5.18 -2.10
C GLU A 13 14.40 -5.10 -1.40
N PHE A 14 13.39 -4.55 -2.08
CA PHE A 14 12.02 -4.51 -1.59
C PHE A 14 11.46 -5.93 -1.38
N MET A 15 11.69 -6.84 -2.33
CA MET A 15 11.20 -8.22 -2.25
C MET A 15 11.94 -9.08 -1.24
N ALA A 16 13.12 -8.67 -0.79
CA ALA A 16 13.82 -9.31 0.32
C ALA A 16 13.26 -8.92 1.70
N LEU A 17 12.33 -7.96 1.78
CA LEU A 17 11.74 -7.54 3.05
C LEU A 17 10.79 -8.62 3.62
N PRO A 18 10.65 -8.70 4.96
CA PRO A 18 9.73 -9.65 5.57
C PRO A 18 8.28 -9.39 5.16
N GLU A 19 7.61 -10.42 4.62
CA GLU A 19 6.17 -10.39 4.36
C GLU A 19 5.36 -11.05 5.49
N GLY A 20 4.06 -10.74 5.56
CA GLY A 20 3.11 -11.37 6.49
C GLY A 20 3.13 -10.84 7.93
N GLY A 21 3.99 -9.88 8.24
CA GLY A 21 4.03 -9.17 9.53
C GLY A 21 3.03 -8.02 9.66
N PRO A 22 2.95 -7.37 10.83
CA PRO A 22 2.10 -6.20 11.05
C PRO A 22 2.61 -4.94 10.32
N LEU A 23 3.88 -4.96 9.91
CA LEU A 23 4.52 -3.88 9.17
C LEU A 23 4.31 -4.10 7.68
N ARG A 24 3.95 -3.02 6.98
CA ARG A 24 3.91 -2.97 5.52
C ARG A 24 4.92 -1.94 5.06
N TYR A 25 5.73 -2.32 4.09
CA TYR A 25 6.68 -1.43 3.45
C TYR A 25 6.19 -1.07 2.06
N GLU A 26 6.47 0.15 1.63
CA GLU A 26 6.14 0.68 0.31
C GLU A 26 7.36 1.43 -0.23
N VAL A 27 7.68 1.26 -1.52
CA VAL A 27 8.71 2.07 -2.19
C VAL A 27 8.01 3.14 -3.01
N ILE A 28 8.24 4.40 -2.66
CA ILE A 28 7.66 5.58 -3.33
C ILE A 28 8.81 6.48 -3.77
N ASP A 29 8.92 6.75 -5.07
CA ASP A 29 10.00 7.54 -5.67
C ASP A 29 11.41 7.07 -5.24
N GLY A 30 11.60 5.74 -5.14
CA GLY A 30 12.84 5.11 -4.70
C GLY A 30 13.07 5.12 -3.19
N GLY A 31 12.24 5.80 -2.39
CA GLY A 31 12.34 5.80 -0.93
C GLY A 31 11.48 4.72 -0.28
N LEU A 32 12.02 4.01 0.73
CA LEU A 32 11.23 3.09 1.54
C LEU A 32 10.44 3.83 2.61
N THR A 33 9.12 3.63 2.58
CA THR A 33 8.16 4.16 3.54
C THR A 33 7.49 3.01 4.29
N MET A 34 7.16 3.24 5.55
CA MET A 34 6.37 2.31 6.37
C MET A 34 5.14 3.06 6.90
N PRO A 35 4.00 3.00 6.18
CA PRO A 35 2.79 3.68 6.63
C PRO A 35 2.32 3.13 7.99
N PRO A 36 1.59 3.95 8.78
CA PRO A 36 1.05 3.50 10.05
C PRO A 36 0.05 2.36 9.85
N ALA A 37 -0.02 1.45 10.83
CA ALA A 37 -0.99 0.38 10.82
C ALA A 37 -2.43 0.96 10.76
N PRO A 38 -3.29 0.45 9.87
CA PRO A 38 -4.63 0.99 9.69
C PRO A 38 -5.50 0.70 10.92
N ASN A 39 -6.17 1.72 11.44
CA ASN A 39 -7.10 1.58 12.56
C ASN A 39 -8.49 1.09 12.11
N THR A 40 -9.35 0.72 13.07
CA THR A 40 -10.71 0.22 12.79
C THR A 40 -11.56 1.20 11.98
N ARG A 41 -11.41 2.51 12.21
CA ARG A 41 -12.15 3.54 11.45
C ARG A 41 -11.70 3.55 9.99
N HIS A 42 -10.39 3.46 9.74
CA HIS A 42 -9.84 3.33 8.39
C HIS A 42 -10.43 2.09 7.70
N GLN A 43 -10.39 0.93 8.35
CA GLN A 43 -10.94 -0.32 7.80
C GLN A 43 -12.43 -0.22 7.45
N LYS A 44 -13.23 0.42 8.30
CA LYS A 44 -14.67 0.61 8.04
C LYS A 44 -14.91 1.45 6.79
N ILE A 45 -14.16 2.55 6.63
CA ILE A 45 -14.31 3.44 5.47
C ILE A 45 -13.86 2.72 4.19
N SER A 46 -12.70 2.05 4.21
CA SER A 46 -12.20 1.29 3.06
C SER A 46 -13.17 0.16 2.66
N GLY A 47 -13.76 -0.55 3.62
CA GLY A 47 -14.74 -1.60 3.37
C GLY A 47 -16.03 -1.09 2.72
N ASN A 48 -16.53 0.07 3.15
CA ASN A 48 -17.70 0.70 2.52
C ASN A 48 -17.42 1.08 1.06
N LEU A 49 -16.24 1.64 0.79
CA LEU A 49 -15.84 1.98 -0.59
C LEU A 49 -15.72 0.73 -1.46
N PHE A 50 -15.09 -0.32 -0.95
CA PHE A 50 -14.98 -1.60 -1.64
C PHE A 50 -16.35 -2.17 -2.01
N ALA A 51 -17.30 -2.18 -1.06
CA ALA A 51 -18.65 -2.71 -1.28
C ALA A 51 -19.42 -1.92 -2.37
N ALA A 52 -19.30 -0.58 -2.36
CA ALA A 52 -19.94 0.27 -3.35
C ALA A 52 -19.39 0.02 -4.77
N ILE A 53 -18.06 -0.03 -4.92
CA ILE A 53 -17.39 -0.31 -6.20
C ILE A 53 -17.76 -1.70 -6.70
N HIS A 54 -17.74 -2.71 -5.83
CA HIS A 54 -18.10 -4.08 -6.18
C HIS A 54 -19.57 -4.18 -6.66
N SER A 55 -20.49 -3.51 -5.98
CA SER A 55 -21.91 -3.47 -6.40
C SER A 55 -22.08 -2.86 -7.79
N LEU A 56 -21.39 -1.74 -8.06
CA LEU A 56 -21.44 -1.08 -9.37
C LEU A 56 -20.87 -1.97 -10.47
N SER A 57 -19.71 -2.58 -10.25
CA SER A 57 -19.06 -3.48 -11.21
C SER A 57 -19.96 -4.67 -11.59
N ARG A 58 -20.66 -5.25 -10.62
CA ARG A 58 -21.60 -6.37 -10.85
C ARG A 58 -22.81 -5.96 -11.70
N GLN A 59 -23.30 -4.74 -11.56
CA GLN A 59 -24.42 -4.23 -12.37
C GLN A 59 -24.00 -4.02 -13.82
N GLN A 60 -22.79 -3.51 -14.06
CA GLN A 60 -22.27 -3.28 -15.41
C GLN A 60 -21.89 -4.56 -16.15
N SER A 61 -21.62 -5.66 -15.45
CA SER A 61 -21.32 -6.97 -16.06
C SER A 61 -22.58 -7.75 -16.48
N SER A 62 -23.77 -7.18 -16.27
CA SER A 62 -25.08 -7.79 -16.60
C SER A 62 -25.71 -7.25 -17.90
N GLY A 63 -24.93 -6.57 -18.75
CA GLY A 63 -25.34 -6.13 -20.09
C GLY A 63 -24.60 -6.90 -21.17
#